data_AF-A0A7X6URS4-F1
#
_entry.id   AF-A0A7X6URS4-F1
#
_cell.length_a   1.000
_cell.length_b   1.000
_cell.length_c   1.000
_cell.angle_alpha   90.00
_cell.angle_beta   90.00
_cell.angle_gamma   90.00
#
_symmetry.space_group_name_H-M   'P 1'
#
loop_
_entity.id
_entity.type
_entity.pdbx_description
1 polymer ?
#
loop_
_entity_poly.entity_id
_entity_poly.type
_entity_poly.pdbx_seq_one_letter_code
_entity_poly.pdbx_strand_id
1 'polypeptide(L)'
;MSNQVLFAFAVTLLAGLATAIGSVIAFFAKRTNHRFLSVSTGFSAGVMIYVSFVEILPEGHRQLSECCTNNMANWMNTAAFFVGVIIMWIIDELIPSAENPHHIPSSKETAVLQKEQSESEFHVENRKLLRMGLFTALAIGIHNFPEGFATFLAALHDAYLG
;
A
#
# COMPACT_ATOMS: atom_id res chain seq x y z
N MET A 1 11.72 -27.23 -0.70
CA MET A 1 12.72 -26.14 -0.82
C MET A 1 12.62 -25.41 -2.16
N SER A 2 13.18 -25.89 -3.28
CA SER A 2 13.14 -25.14 -4.56
C SER A 2 11.73 -24.85 -5.08
N ASN A 3 10.82 -25.82 -5.01
CA ASN A 3 9.44 -25.65 -5.48
C ASN A 3 8.61 -24.68 -4.60
N GLN A 4 8.89 -24.64 -3.30
CA GLN A 4 8.23 -23.71 -2.36
C GLN A 4 8.71 -22.27 -2.57
N VAL A 5 10.00 -22.07 -2.77
CA VAL A 5 10.57 -20.75 -3.08
C VAL A 5 10.01 -20.23 -4.41
N LEU A 6 9.94 -21.08 -5.44
CA LEU A 6 9.38 -20.71 -6.74
C LEU A 6 7.88 -20.36 -6.63
N PHE A 7 7.12 -21.14 -5.85
CA PHE A 7 5.71 -20.86 -5.59
C PHE A 7 5.50 -19.55 -4.84
N ALA A 8 6.18 -19.35 -3.71
CA ALA A 8 6.10 -18.12 -2.91
C ALA A 8 6.52 -16.90 -3.75
N PHE A 9 7.55 -17.04 -4.58
CA PHE A 9 7.95 -16.00 -5.52
C PHE A 9 6.86 -15.71 -6.56
N ALA A 10 6.26 -16.74 -7.15
CA ALA A 10 5.19 -16.57 -8.14
C ALA A 10 3.95 -15.89 -7.54
N VAL A 11 3.52 -16.29 -6.35
CA VAL A 11 2.38 -15.67 -5.63
C VAL A 11 2.69 -14.20 -5.32
N THR A 12 3.88 -13.91 -4.80
CA THR A 12 4.31 -12.53 -4.48
C THR A 12 4.42 -11.67 -5.75
N LEU A 13 4.94 -12.23 -6.83
CA LEU A 13 5.03 -11.54 -8.12
C LEU A 13 3.64 -11.24 -8.69
N LEU A 14 2.71 -12.20 -8.62
CA LEU A 14 1.33 -12.01 -9.06
C LEU A 14 0.62 -10.94 -8.22
N ALA A 15 0.82 -10.91 -6.91
CA ALA A 15 0.31 -9.85 -6.03
C ALA A 15 0.86 -8.47 -6.44
N GLY A 16 2.16 -8.36 -6.72
CA GLY A 16 2.78 -7.14 -7.23
C GLY A 16 2.21 -6.70 -8.58
N LEU A 17 2.01 -7.64 -9.51
CA LEU A 17 1.40 -7.37 -10.82
C LEU A 17 -0.07 -6.93 -10.70
N ALA A 18 -0.81 -7.38 -9.70
CA ALA A 18 -2.18 -6.94 -9.45
C ALA A 18 -2.26 -5.42 -9.21
N THR A 19 -1.25 -4.82 -8.56
CA THR A 19 -1.15 -3.35 -8.39
C THR A 19 -0.98 -2.65 -9.74
N ALA A 20 -0.11 -3.18 -10.61
CA ALA A 20 0.08 -2.65 -11.95
C ALA A 20 -1.21 -2.75 -12.79
N ILE A 21 -1.90 -3.88 -12.72
CA ILE A 21 -3.20 -4.09 -13.40
C ILE A 21 -4.24 -3.09 -12.87
N GLY A 22 -4.34 -2.91 -11.55
CA GLY A 22 -5.22 -1.93 -10.92
C GLY A 22 -4.95 -0.50 -11.40
N SER A 23 -3.67 -0.12 -11.54
CA SER A 23 -3.28 1.19 -12.06
C SER A 23 -3.69 1.39 -13.53
N VAL A 24 -3.60 0.36 -14.37
CA VAL A 24 -4.05 0.39 -15.77
C VAL A 24 -5.57 0.57 -15.84
N ILE A 25 -6.33 -0.15 -15.02
CA ILE A 25 -7.79 -0.01 -14.95
C ILE A 25 -8.18 1.43 -14.55
N ALA A 26 -7.41 2.06 -13.65
CA ALA A 26 -7.65 3.43 -13.23
C ALA A 26 -7.50 4.46 -14.39
N PHE A 27 -6.68 4.19 -15.41
CA PHE A 27 -6.58 5.06 -16.60
C PHE A 27 -7.85 5.03 -17.47
N PHE A 28 -8.57 3.91 -17.49
CA PHE A 28 -9.82 3.76 -18.23
C PHE A 28 -11.06 4.18 -17.42
N ALA A 29 -10.93 4.30 -16.09
CA ALA A 29 -11.97 4.83 -15.24
C ALA A 29 -12.21 6.31 -15.60
N LYS A 30 -13.42 6.64 -16.08
CA LYS A 30 -13.78 8.02 -16.44
C LYS A 30 -13.48 8.95 -15.26
N ARG A 31 -12.73 10.03 -15.53
CA ARG A 31 -12.42 11.10 -14.57
C ARG A 31 -13.73 11.47 -13.85
N THR A 32 -13.76 11.31 -12.52
CA THR A 32 -14.86 11.69 -11.58
C THR A 32 -15.92 10.66 -11.17
N ASN A 33 -15.79 9.35 -11.44
CA ASN A 33 -16.67 8.38 -10.76
C ASN A 33 -16.27 8.17 -9.29
N HIS A 34 -16.62 9.13 -8.42
CA HIS A 34 -16.36 9.08 -6.98
C HIS A 34 -16.93 7.83 -6.30
N ARG A 35 -17.98 7.21 -6.86
CA ARG A 35 -18.52 5.94 -6.35
C ARG A 35 -17.56 4.80 -6.59
N PHE A 36 -17.00 4.71 -7.80
CA PHE A 36 -15.99 3.68 -8.12
C PHE A 36 -14.76 3.85 -7.23
N LEU A 37 -14.24 5.09 -7.09
CA LEU A 37 -13.11 5.39 -6.22
C LEU A 37 -13.38 5.01 -4.76
N SER A 38 -14.54 5.40 -4.22
CA SER A 38 -14.90 5.09 -2.83
C SER A 38 -15.06 3.59 -2.59
N VAL A 39 -15.67 2.87 -3.54
CA VAL A 39 -15.81 1.40 -3.47
C VAL A 39 -14.45 0.72 -3.57
N SER A 40 -13.56 1.14 -4.48
CA SER A 40 -12.22 0.55 -4.60
C SER A 40 -11.35 0.80 -3.37
N THR A 41 -11.37 2.03 -2.83
CA THR A 41 -10.60 2.36 -1.63
C THR A 41 -11.15 1.64 -0.40
N GLY A 42 -12.49 1.57 -0.25
CA GLY A 42 -13.12 0.81 0.83
C GLY A 42 -12.86 -0.69 0.74
N PHE A 43 -12.88 -1.27 -0.47
CA PHE A 43 -12.52 -2.67 -0.71
C PHE A 43 -11.06 -2.94 -0.33
N SER A 44 -10.14 -2.09 -0.79
CA SER A 44 -8.71 -2.20 -0.46
C SER A 44 -8.44 -2.09 1.04
N ALA A 45 -9.05 -1.12 1.72
CA ALA A 45 -8.96 -0.99 3.18
C ALA A 45 -9.50 -2.25 3.89
N GLY A 46 -10.61 -2.81 3.41
CA GLY A 46 -11.19 -4.05 3.95
C GLY A 46 -10.26 -5.26 3.80
N VAL A 47 -9.66 -5.45 2.62
CA VAL A 47 -8.69 -6.54 2.37
C VAL A 47 -7.47 -6.39 3.28
N MET A 48 -6.94 -5.18 3.45
CA MET A 48 -5.76 -4.97 4.30
C MET A 48 -6.04 -5.15 5.78
N ILE A 49 -7.24 -4.78 6.26
CA ILE A 49 -7.68 -5.11 7.63
C ILE A 49 -7.79 -6.62 7.80
N TYR A 50 -8.38 -7.34 6.84
CA TYR A 50 -8.50 -8.80 6.89
C TYR A 50 -7.11 -9.46 6.97
N VAL A 51 -6.20 -9.14 6.05
CA VAL A 51 -4.83 -9.69 6.03
C VAL A 51 -4.11 -9.38 7.35
N SER A 52 -4.22 -8.15 7.85
CA SER A 52 -3.56 -7.74 9.09
C SER A 52 -4.05 -8.54 10.32
N PHE A 53 -5.37 -8.69 10.49
CA PHE A 53 -5.95 -9.30 11.69
C PHE A 53 -6.11 -10.82 11.62
N VAL A 54 -6.34 -11.38 10.43
CA VAL A 54 -6.66 -12.80 10.25
C VAL A 54 -5.43 -13.61 9.85
N GLU A 55 -4.46 -13.00 9.17
CA GLU A 55 -3.27 -13.70 8.69
C GLU A 55 -2.03 -13.29 9.48
N ILE A 56 -1.65 -12.00 9.45
CA ILE A 56 -0.37 -11.53 9.99
C ILE A 56 -0.35 -11.58 11.53
N LEU A 57 -1.38 -11.05 12.19
CA LEU A 57 -1.40 -10.97 13.65
C LEU A 57 -1.38 -12.36 14.32
N PRO A 58 -2.17 -13.37 13.89
CA PRO A 58 -2.10 -14.72 14.45
C PRO A 58 -0.79 -15.44 14.11
N GLU A 59 -0.26 -15.24 12.90
CA GLU A 59 1.02 -15.83 12.50
C GLU A 59 2.19 -15.28 13.34
N GLY A 60 2.21 -13.96 13.59
CA GLY A 60 3.17 -13.35 14.50
C GLY A 60 3.10 -13.93 15.92
N HIS A 61 1.89 -14.15 16.44
CA HIS A 61 1.73 -14.83 17.73
C HIS A 61 2.26 -16.26 17.71
N ARG A 62 1.94 -17.04 16.66
CA ARG A 62 2.40 -18.41 16.49
C ARG A 62 3.93 -18.48 16.52
N GLN A 63 4.61 -17.64 15.76
CA GLN A 63 6.08 -17.64 15.72
C GLN A 63 6.70 -17.19 17.06
N LEU A 64 6.12 -16.21 17.74
CA LEU A 64 6.60 -15.82 19.07
C LEU A 64 6.38 -16.89 20.14
N SER A 65 5.31 -17.68 20.01
CA SER A 65 5.01 -18.78 20.95
C SER A 65 6.01 -19.94 20.86
N GLU A 66 6.77 -20.05 19.77
CA GLU A 66 7.86 -21.02 19.64
C GLU A 66 9.08 -20.67 20.51
N CYS A 67 9.29 -19.37 20.77
CA CYS A 67 10.46 -18.85 21.50
C CYS A 67 10.14 -18.40 22.94
N CYS A 68 8.89 -18.08 23.25
CA CYS A 68 8.46 -17.46 24.50
C CYS A 68 7.22 -18.13 25.09
N THR A 69 6.92 -17.88 26.37
CA THR A 69 5.66 -18.33 26.99
C THR A 69 4.45 -17.64 26.33
N ASN A 70 3.30 -18.33 26.26
CA ASN A 70 2.08 -17.82 25.61
C ASN A 70 1.68 -16.41 26.06
N ASN A 71 1.77 -16.12 27.37
CA ASN A 71 1.45 -14.79 27.89
C ASN A 71 2.44 -13.72 27.39
N MET A 72 3.73 -14.03 27.35
CA MET A 72 4.75 -13.10 26.84
C MET A 72 4.60 -12.89 25.33
N ALA A 73 4.36 -13.96 24.58
CA ALA A 73 4.14 -13.92 23.13
C ALA A 73 2.92 -13.04 22.77
N ASN A 74 1.82 -13.14 23.53
CA ASN A 74 0.65 -12.25 23.35
C ASN A 74 1.02 -10.78 23.52
N TRP A 75 1.66 -10.42 24.65
CA TRP A 75 2.03 -9.04 24.93
C TRP A 75 3.02 -8.47 23.91
N MET A 76 4.03 -9.25 23.53
CA MET A 76 5.01 -8.85 22.54
C MET A 76 4.38 -8.66 21.15
N ASN A 77 3.50 -9.58 20.72
CA ASN A 77 2.82 -9.49 19.43
C ASN A 77 1.90 -8.25 19.37
N THR A 78 1.10 -8.01 20.42
CA THR A 78 0.26 -6.82 20.52
C THR A 78 1.08 -5.53 20.57
N ALA A 79 2.17 -5.51 21.35
CA ALA A 79 3.05 -4.35 21.39
C ALA A 79 3.69 -4.05 20.02
N ALA A 80 4.16 -5.08 19.32
CA ALA A 80 4.72 -4.95 17.98
C ALA A 80 3.71 -4.40 16.98
N PHE A 81 2.44 -4.84 17.05
CA PHE A 81 1.36 -4.31 16.22
C PHE A 81 1.16 -2.80 16.42
N PHE A 82 1.02 -2.35 17.68
CA PHE A 82 0.83 -0.92 17.97
C PHE A 82 2.07 -0.07 17.67
N VAL A 83 3.28 -0.62 17.87
CA VAL A 83 4.52 0.03 17.43
C VAL A 83 4.50 0.21 15.91
N GLY A 84 4.08 -0.80 15.15
CA GLY A 84 3.88 -0.69 13.70
C GLY A 84 2.90 0.41 13.32
N VAL A 85 1.75 0.52 14.01
CA VAL A 85 0.78 1.61 13.80
C VAL A 85 1.39 2.99 14.06
N ILE A 86 2.16 3.15 15.14
CA ILE A 86 2.83 4.40 15.48
C ILE A 86 3.89 4.75 14.42
N ILE A 87 4.67 3.77 13.97
CA ILE A 87 5.66 3.97 12.90
C ILE A 87 4.97 4.44 11.62
N MET A 88 3.87 3.79 11.21
CA MET A 88 3.10 4.20 10.05
C MET A 88 2.56 5.63 10.19
N TRP A 89 2.03 5.99 11.36
CA TRP A 89 1.57 7.36 11.63
C TRP A 89 2.71 8.39 11.53
N ILE A 90 3.90 8.06 12.03
CA ILE A 90 5.09 8.93 11.90
C ILE A 90 5.50 9.07 10.43
N ILE A 91 5.48 7.99 9.65
CA ILE A 91 5.79 8.02 8.22
C ILE A 91 4.80 8.94 7.49
N ASP A 92 3.51 8.81 7.77
CA ASP A 92 2.46 9.64 7.17
C ASP A 92 2.63 11.13 7.51
N GLU A 93 3.00 11.45 8.75
CA GLU A 93 3.26 12.84 9.19
C GLU A 93 4.54 13.42 8.57
N LEU A 94 5.54 12.58 8.29
CA LEU A 94 6.80 13.02 7.70
C LEU A 94 6.68 13.34 6.20
N ILE A 95 5.64 12.84 5.51
CA ILE A 95 5.40 13.09 4.09
C ILE A 95 4.71 14.47 3.92
N PRO A 96 5.40 15.48 3.36
CA PRO A 96 4.87 16.85 3.29
C PRO A 96 3.56 16.95 2.50
N SER A 97 2.63 17.78 3.00
CA SER A 97 1.24 17.92 2.53
C SER A 97 1.06 18.36 1.08
N ALA A 98 2.13 18.78 0.38
CA ALA A 98 2.11 19.15 -1.03
C ALA A 98 1.96 17.94 -1.97
N GLU A 99 2.21 16.72 -1.48
CA GLU A 99 2.01 15.45 -2.19
C GLU A 99 0.93 14.56 -1.54
N ASN A 100 0.25 15.06 -0.50
CA ASN A 100 -0.72 14.28 0.26
C ASN A 100 -2.10 14.27 -0.45
N PRO A 101 -2.55 13.15 -1.04
CA PRO A 101 -3.79 13.08 -1.84
C PRO A 101 -5.07 13.27 -1.01
N HIS A 102 -4.95 13.38 0.31
CA HIS A 102 -6.06 13.46 1.26
C HIS A 102 -6.51 14.89 1.53
N HIS A 103 -5.77 15.91 1.06
CA HIS A 103 -6.24 17.28 1.08
C HIS A 103 -7.11 17.52 -0.15
N ILE A 104 -8.44 17.47 0.02
CA ILE A 104 -9.40 17.81 -1.03
C ILE A 104 -9.27 19.33 -1.27
N PRO A 105 -8.67 19.79 -2.38
CA PRO A 105 -8.59 21.21 -2.64
C PRO A 105 -10.01 21.74 -2.78
N SER A 106 -10.30 22.86 -2.13
CA SER A 106 -11.61 23.51 -2.30
C SER A 106 -11.82 23.82 -3.79
N SER A 107 -13.06 23.69 -4.28
CA SER A 107 -13.41 23.92 -5.70
C SER A 107 -12.97 25.28 -6.25
N LYS A 108 -12.70 26.24 -5.37
CA LYS A 108 -12.13 27.55 -5.71
C LYS A 108 -10.62 27.53 -5.94
N GLU A 109 -9.86 26.71 -5.21
CA GLU A 109 -8.40 26.55 -5.42
C GLU A 109 -8.11 25.78 -6.70
N THR A 110 -8.92 24.76 -7.03
CA THR A 110 -8.80 24.01 -8.28
C THR A 110 -9.04 24.90 -9.51
N ALA A 111 -9.97 25.85 -9.42
CA ALA A 111 -10.26 26.81 -10.48
C ALA A 111 -9.16 27.86 -10.68
N VAL A 112 -8.42 28.22 -9.62
CA VAL A 112 -7.29 29.16 -9.69
C VAL A 112 -6.07 28.48 -10.30
N LEU A 113 -5.76 27.25 -9.87
CA LEU A 113 -4.65 26.46 -10.42
C LEU A 113 -4.87 26.13 -11.92
N GLN A 114 -6.12 25.87 -12.31
CA GLN A 114 -6.48 25.61 -13.70
C GLN A 114 -6.41 26.85 -14.60
N LYS A 115 -6.52 28.06 -14.02
CA LYS A 115 -6.36 29.33 -14.75
C LYS A 115 -4.89 29.71 -14.91
N GLU A 116 -4.06 29.53 -13.88
CA GLU A 116 -2.62 29.83 -13.95
C GLU A 116 -1.82 28.81 -14.77
N GLN A 117 -2.24 27.53 -14.82
CA GLN A 117 -1.60 26.53 -15.69
C GLN A 117 -1.80 26.78 -17.19
N SER A 118 -2.77 27.60 -17.58
CA SER A 118 -3.17 27.74 -18.98
C SER A 118 -2.28 28.70 -19.79
N GLU A 119 -1.43 29.51 -19.16
CA GLU A 119 -0.58 30.51 -19.84
C GLU A 119 0.93 30.16 -19.85
N SER A 120 1.38 29.04 -19.23
CA SER A 120 2.81 28.67 -19.17
C SER A 120 3.11 27.26 -19.72
N GLU A 121 2.80 27.09 -21.00
CA GLU A 121 3.57 26.37 -22.04
C GLU A 121 4.35 25.09 -21.69
N PHE A 122 3.67 23.94 -21.81
CA PHE A 122 3.96 22.75 -22.65
C PHE A 122 5.35 22.04 -22.62
N HIS A 123 6.47 22.68 -22.27
CA HIS A 123 7.81 22.06 -22.30
C HIS A 123 8.37 21.70 -20.91
N VAL A 124 7.90 22.35 -19.83
CA VAL A 124 8.28 22.04 -18.44
C VAL A 124 7.40 20.92 -17.84
N GLU A 125 6.24 20.67 -18.46
CA GLU A 125 5.17 19.80 -17.95
C GLU A 125 5.55 18.31 -17.95
N ASN A 126 6.18 17.79 -19.01
CA ASN A 126 6.60 16.39 -19.07
C ASN A 126 7.58 16.01 -17.96
N ARG A 127 8.51 16.91 -17.60
CA ARG A 127 9.53 16.63 -16.58
C ARG A 127 8.93 16.64 -15.16
N LYS A 128 7.92 17.48 -14.91
CA LYS A 128 7.16 17.49 -13.65
C LYS A 128 6.23 16.27 -13.56
N LEU A 129 5.56 15.88 -14.65
CA LEU A 129 4.70 14.70 -14.70
C LEU A 129 5.49 13.40 -14.56
N LEU A 130 6.65 13.27 -15.24
CA LEU A 130 7.56 12.13 -15.06
C LEU A 130 8.09 12.05 -13.64
N ARG A 131 8.43 13.19 -13.03
CA ARG A 131 8.88 13.25 -11.64
C ARG A 131 7.77 12.82 -10.69
N MET A 132 6.56 13.33 -10.86
CA MET A 132 5.39 12.94 -10.07
C MET A 132 5.09 11.45 -10.22
N GLY A 133 5.06 10.93 -11.45
CA GLY A 133 4.85 9.51 -11.72
C GLY A 133 5.95 8.62 -11.12
N LEU A 134 7.22 9.04 -11.18
CA LEU A 134 8.34 8.32 -10.56
C LEU A 134 8.24 8.33 -9.03
N PHE A 135 7.90 9.45 -8.41
CA PHE A 135 7.70 9.53 -6.96
C PHE A 135 6.50 8.70 -6.50
N THR A 136 5.38 8.75 -7.24
CA THR A 136 4.21 7.91 -6.95
C THR A 136 4.54 6.42 -7.11
N ALA A 137 5.26 6.03 -8.17
CA ALA A 137 5.69 4.65 -8.36
C ALA A 137 6.65 4.19 -7.24
N LEU A 138 7.58 5.05 -6.82
CA LEU A 138 8.49 4.77 -5.71
C LEU A 138 7.74 4.64 -4.38
N ALA A 139 6.80 5.55 -4.10
CA ALA A 139 5.98 5.51 -2.89
C ALA A 139 5.14 4.22 -2.81
N ILE A 140 4.46 3.85 -3.91
CA ILE A 140 3.73 2.59 -4.01
C ILE A 140 4.68 1.40 -3.86
N GLY A 141 5.89 1.46 -4.44
CA GLY A 141 6.90 0.41 -4.31
C GLY A 141 7.37 0.21 -2.87
N ILE A 142 7.61 1.30 -2.13
CA ILE A 142 8.00 1.25 -0.71
C ILE A 142 6.86 0.67 0.14
N HIS A 143 5.60 0.93 -0.20
CA HIS A 143 4.44 0.39 0.49
C HIS A 143 4.21 -1.11 0.18
N ASN A 144 4.32 -1.50 -1.08
CA ASN A 144 4.13 -2.90 -1.50
C ASN A 144 5.28 -3.82 -1.07
N PHE A 145 6.44 -3.26 -0.71
CA PHE A 145 7.59 -4.07 -0.32
C PHE A 145 7.37 -4.82 1.00
N PRO A 146 6.95 -4.17 2.12
CA PRO A 146 6.56 -4.87 3.35
C PRO A 146 5.48 -5.92 3.13
N GLU A 147 4.44 -5.59 2.37
CA GLU A 147 3.32 -6.51 2.08
C GLU A 147 3.80 -7.73 1.28
N GLY A 148 4.54 -7.52 0.21
CA GLY A 148 5.11 -8.60 -0.60
C GLY A 148 6.05 -9.50 0.20
N PHE A 149 6.82 -8.93 1.14
CA PHE A 149 7.67 -9.70 2.04
C PHE A 149 6.85 -10.58 3.00
N ALA A 150 5.76 -10.05 3.56
CA ALA A 150 4.86 -10.82 4.41
C ALA A 150 4.18 -11.98 3.63
N THR A 151 3.65 -11.70 2.43
CA THR A 151 3.05 -12.72 1.55
C THR A 151 4.06 -13.80 1.17
N PHE A 152 5.31 -13.43 0.87
CA PHE A 152 6.37 -14.38 0.54
C PHE A 152 6.71 -15.30 1.72
N LEU A 153 6.86 -14.74 2.92
CA LEU A 153 7.15 -15.53 4.13
C LEU A 153 5.98 -16.45 4.51
N ALA A 154 4.75 -15.96 4.40
CA ALA A 154 3.56 -16.77 4.64
C ALA A 154 3.48 -17.95 3.67
N ALA A 155 3.65 -17.70 2.36
CA ALA A 155 3.63 -18.74 1.33
C ALA A 155 4.82 -19.73 1.43
N LEU A 156 5.93 -19.33 2.05
CA LEU A 156 7.06 -20.21 2.35
C LEU A 156 6.78 -21.19 3.49
N HIS A 157 6.06 -20.73 4.52
CA HIS A 157 5.77 -21.51 5.72
C HIS A 157 4.55 -22.42 5.55
N ASP A 158 3.56 -22.03 4.75
CA ASP A 158 2.40 -22.87 4.45
C ASP A 158 2.00 -22.74 2.97
N ALA A 159 2.33 -23.75 2.17
CA ALA A 159 2.01 -23.81 0.73
C ALA A 159 0.49 -23.96 0.44
N TYR A 160 -0.36 -24.01 1.46
CA TYR A 160 -1.81 -24.12 1.38
C TYR A 160 -2.56 -22.82 1.69
N LEU A 161 -1.86 -21.76 2.13
CA LEU A 161 -2.45 -20.46 2.51
C LEU A 161 -2.10 -19.31 1.55
N GLY A 162 -1.44 -19.61 0.41
CA GLY A 162 -1.17 -18.65 -0.66
C GLY A 162 -2.25 -18.62 -1.74
#